data_AF-A0A7C6YI96-F1
#
_entry.id   AF-A0A7C6YI96-F1
#
_cell.length_a   1.000
_cell.length_b   1.000
_cell.length_c   1.000
_cell.angle_alpha   90.00
_cell.angle_beta   90.00
_cell.angle_gamma   90.00
#
_symmetry.space_group_name_H-M   'P 1'
#
loop_
_entity.id
_entity.type
_entity.pdbx_description
1 polymer ?
#
loop_
_entity_poly.entity_id
_entity_poly.type
_entity_poly.pdbx_seq_one_letter_code
_entity_poly.pdbx_strand_id
1 'polypeptide(L)'
;MASVDEWIVREYLETQGFLVRQPRKYQVMARAKGVHEEVDLLAVNPSARTNGPLPKGRVWSGVELARVPCAIIAIRGWHSGKFTPHMLEKSPDIYRFAQPDSVRAAQAELGMPNPAKILCLGDLPAVREQRAEALAFLKSRGIDGVLLYRPMLLELAERIDVKKAYDKSDLLQILRILKNYDLLKSGQIDLFKMPRRRKAAARAPDATPKLPSAD
;
A
#
# COMPACT_ATOMS: atom_id res chain seq x y z
N MET A 1 -12.06 -9.53 11.52
CA MET A 1 -12.00 -8.33 10.66
C MET A 1 -10.59 -8.24 10.13
N ALA A 2 -10.42 -8.02 8.83
CA ALA A 2 -9.09 -7.75 8.27
C ALA A 2 -8.52 -6.49 8.95
N SER A 3 -7.24 -6.51 9.30
CA SER A 3 -6.58 -5.37 9.95
C SER A 3 -6.48 -4.19 8.97
N VAL A 4 -6.33 -2.98 9.50
CA VAL A 4 -6.08 -1.77 8.68
C VAL A 4 -4.86 -1.97 7.76
N ASP A 5 -3.84 -2.68 8.24
CA ASP A 5 -2.66 -3.07 7.46
C ASP A 5 -3.05 -3.86 6.19
N GLU A 6 -3.91 -4.87 6.35
CA GLU A 6 -4.40 -5.68 5.22
C GLU A 6 -5.23 -4.86 4.24
N TRP A 7 -6.09 -3.96 4.73
CA TRP A 7 -6.87 -3.07 3.87
C TRP A 7 -5.98 -2.20 3.00
N ILE A 8 -4.93 -1.59 3.57
CA ILE A 8 -4.00 -0.75 2.81
C ILE A 8 -3.32 -1.55 1.71
N VAL A 9 -2.79 -2.73 2.04
CA VAL A 9 -2.06 -3.56 1.07
C VAL A 9 -2.98 -4.09 -0.01
N ARG A 10 -4.18 -4.56 0.35
CA ARG A 10 -5.19 -5.05 -0.60
C ARG A 10 -5.60 -3.96 -1.57
N GLU A 11 -6.05 -2.82 -1.07
CA GLU A 11 -6.50 -1.69 -1.91
C GLU A 11 -5.37 -1.20 -2.81
N TYR A 12 -4.15 -1.11 -2.27
CA TYR A 12 -3.00 -0.76 -3.09
C TYR A 12 -2.80 -1.75 -4.23
N LEU A 13 -2.74 -3.06 -3.97
CA LEU A 13 -2.58 -4.07 -5.02
C LEU A 13 -3.73 -4.04 -6.04
N GLU A 14 -4.98 -3.92 -5.59
CA GLU A 14 -6.15 -3.83 -6.47
C GLU A 14 -6.10 -2.59 -7.37
N THR A 15 -5.66 -1.43 -6.86
CA THR A 15 -5.45 -0.23 -7.70
C THR A 15 -4.29 -0.37 -8.71
N GLN A 16 -3.39 -1.34 -8.51
CA GLN A 16 -2.36 -1.71 -9.49
C GLN A 16 -2.86 -2.78 -10.50
N GLY A 17 -4.13 -3.20 -10.41
CA GLY A 17 -4.74 -4.16 -11.32
C GLY A 17 -4.68 -5.62 -10.86
N PHE A 18 -4.32 -5.89 -9.60
CA PHE A 18 -4.36 -7.24 -9.07
C PHE A 18 -5.77 -7.64 -8.61
N LEU A 19 -6.10 -8.92 -8.78
CA LEU A 19 -7.18 -9.59 -8.09
C LEU A 19 -6.59 -10.19 -6.81
N VAL A 20 -7.07 -9.73 -5.66
CA VAL A 20 -6.50 -10.07 -4.35
C VAL A 20 -7.48 -10.91 -3.55
N ARG A 21 -6.98 -11.97 -2.91
CA ARG A 21 -7.74 -12.77 -1.96
C ARG A 21 -6.96 -13.03 -0.70
N GLN A 22 -7.71 -13.25 0.37
CA GLN A 22 -7.17 -13.72 1.64
C GLN A 22 -7.35 -15.24 1.72
N PRO A 23 -6.28 -16.03 1.90
CA PRO A 23 -6.39 -17.51 1.98
C PRO A 23 -7.27 -17.97 3.13
N ARG A 24 -7.28 -17.22 4.24
CA ARG A 24 -7.99 -17.58 5.48
C ARG A 24 -8.69 -16.37 6.08
N LYS A 25 -9.97 -16.52 6.42
CA LYS A 25 -10.78 -15.47 7.06
C LYS A 25 -10.41 -15.22 8.54
N TYR A 26 -9.70 -16.15 9.17
CA TYR A 26 -9.35 -16.09 10.59
C TYR A 26 -7.89 -16.48 10.81
N GLN A 27 -7.28 -15.92 11.85
CA GLN A 27 -5.97 -16.35 12.35
C GLN A 27 -6.16 -17.05 13.70
N VAL A 28 -5.54 -18.23 13.85
CA VAL A 28 -5.58 -18.96 15.12
C VAL A 28 -4.41 -18.49 15.97
N MET A 29 -4.70 -17.82 17.10
CA MET A 29 -3.66 -17.28 17.99
C MET A 29 -3.18 -18.28 19.06
N ALA A 30 -3.90 -19.37 19.27
CA ALA A 30 -3.63 -20.33 20.36
C ALA A 30 -2.53 -21.37 20.03
N ARG A 31 -1.98 -21.37 18.81
CA ARG A 31 -0.93 -22.31 18.37
C ARG A 31 0.03 -21.65 17.39
N ALA A 32 1.17 -22.31 17.14
CA ALA A 32 2.06 -21.93 16.06
C ALA A 32 1.35 -21.95 14.71
N LYS A 33 1.72 -20.99 13.84
CA LYS A 33 1.20 -20.89 12.47
C LYS A 33 1.57 -22.13 11.66
N GLY A 34 0.57 -22.69 10.98
CA GLY A 34 0.74 -23.72 9.97
C GLY A 34 1.17 -23.11 8.63
N VAL A 35 1.61 -23.95 7.70
CA VAL A 35 2.16 -23.54 6.39
C VAL A 35 1.22 -22.61 5.61
N HIS A 36 -0.10 -22.83 5.68
CA HIS A 36 -1.14 -22.04 5.02
C HIS A 36 -1.50 -20.73 5.74
N GLU A 37 -0.97 -20.50 6.96
CA GLU A 37 -1.23 -19.30 7.79
C GLU A 37 -0.07 -18.29 7.72
N GLU A 38 0.98 -18.62 6.97
CA GLU A 38 2.15 -17.75 6.76
C GLU A 38 1.92 -16.69 5.69
N VAL A 39 1.00 -16.95 4.75
CA VAL A 39 0.65 -16.04 3.65
C VAL A 39 -0.61 -15.27 4.01
N ASP A 40 -0.50 -13.94 4.03
CA ASP A 40 -1.63 -13.08 4.39
C ASP A 40 -2.54 -12.81 3.17
N LEU A 41 -1.95 -12.57 1.99
CA LEU A 41 -2.69 -12.36 0.75
C LEU A 41 -2.08 -13.13 -0.42
N LEU A 42 -2.95 -13.52 -1.35
CA LEU A 42 -2.60 -14.04 -2.67
C LEU A 42 -3.12 -13.07 -3.72
N ALA A 43 -2.29 -12.73 -4.69
CA ALA A 43 -2.62 -11.74 -5.70
C ALA A 43 -2.28 -12.24 -7.11
N VAL A 44 -3.16 -11.98 -8.08
CA VAL A 44 -2.98 -12.29 -9.50
C VAL A 44 -3.18 -11.03 -10.31
N ASN A 45 -2.23 -10.69 -11.18
CA ASN A 45 -2.37 -9.59 -12.13
C ASN A 45 -2.65 -10.16 -13.52
N PRO A 46 -3.91 -10.14 -13.99
CA PRO A 46 -4.27 -10.70 -15.29
C PRO A 46 -3.68 -9.91 -16.47
N SER A 47 -3.21 -8.67 -16.24
CA SER A 47 -2.65 -7.82 -17.29
C SER A 47 -1.14 -7.99 -17.46
N ALA A 48 -0.46 -8.62 -16.50
CA ALA A 48 0.99 -8.80 -16.55
C ALA A 48 1.38 -10.03 -17.38
N ARG A 49 2.53 -9.95 -18.07
CA ARG A 49 3.07 -11.07 -18.85
C ARG A 49 3.60 -12.16 -17.92
N THR A 50 3.09 -13.37 -18.07
CA THR A 50 3.39 -14.51 -17.19
C THR A 50 4.87 -14.95 -17.16
N ASN A 51 5.63 -14.69 -18.23
CA ASN A 51 6.98 -15.25 -18.40
C ASN A 51 8.11 -14.19 -18.41
N GLY A 52 7.87 -12.99 -17.88
CA GLY A 52 8.91 -11.97 -17.74
C GLY A 52 9.78 -12.18 -16.50
N PRO A 53 11.06 -11.76 -16.50
CA PRO A 53 11.86 -11.76 -15.27
C PRO A 53 11.25 -10.79 -14.25
N LEU A 54 11.31 -11.16 -12.97
CA LEU A 54 10.90 -10.27 -11.89
C LEU A 54 11.75 -8.98 -11.88
N PRO A 55 11.18 -7.86 -11.42
CA PRO A 55 11.93 -6.60 -11.30
C PRO A 55 13.20 -6.75 -10.46
N LYS A 56 14.30 -6.10 -10.89
CA LYS A 56 15.60 -6.17 -10.19
C LYS A 56 15.66 -5.31 -8.92
N GLY A 57 14.83 -4.27 -8.83
CA GLY A 57 14.69 -3.44 -7.63
C GLY A 57 14.22 -4.28 -6.45
N ARG A 58 14.54 -3.87 -5.22
CA ARG A 58 14.13 -4.61 -4.00
C ARG A 58 13.01 -3.93 -3.25
N VAL A 59 13.00 -2.59 -3.27
CA VAL A 59 11.84 -1.81 -2.83
C VAL A 59 11.00 -1.58 -4.07
N TRP A 60 9.76 -2.05 -4.05
CA TRP A 60 8.85 -2.00 -5.17
C TRP A 60 7.81 -0.88 -5.00
N SER A 61 7.36 -0.39 -6.14
CA SER A 61 6.32 0.60 -6.35
C SER A 61 5.30 0.02 -7.35
N GLY A 62 4.25 0.76 -7.70
CA GLY A 62 3.33 0.37 -8.76
C GLY A 62 4.03 0.01 -10.09
N VAL A 63 5.20 0.61 -10.36
CA VAL A 63 5.99 0.35 -11.57
C VAL A 63 6.52 -1.09 -11.63
N GLU A 64 7.13 -1.57 -10.54
CA GLU A 64 7.60 -2.95 -10.45
C GLU A 64 6.43 -3.93 -10.42
N LEU A 65 5.38 -3.61 -9.64
CA LEU A 65 4.19 -4.47 -9.49
C LEU A 65 3.44 -4.70 -10.81
N ALA A 66 3.42 -3.72 -11.72
CA ALA A 66 2.78 -3.87 -13.03
C ALA A 66 3.36 -5.00 -13.88
N ARG A 67 4.58 -5.49 -13.55
CA ARG A 67 5.27 -6.58 -14.26
C ARG A 67 5.12 -7.94 -13.58
N VAL A 68 4.47 -8.00 -12.43
CA VAL A 68 4.37 -9.21 -11.60
C VAL A 68 3.06 -9.92 -11.90
N PRO A 69 3.07 -11.15 -12.47
CA PRO A 69 1.85 -11.86 -12.85
C PRO A 69 1.08 -12.46 -11.67
N CYS A 70 1.79 -12.92 -10.64
CA CYS A 70 1.18 -13.37 -9.39
C CYS A 70 2.14 -13.18 -8.23
N ALA A 71 1.60 -13.05 -7.03
CA ALA A 71 2.35 -12.81 -5.81
C ALA A 71 1.72 -13.49 -4.60
N ILE A 72 2.59 -13.87 -3.66
CA ILE A 72 2.25 -14.17 -2.27
C ILE A 72 2.75 -13.02 -1.41
N ILE A 73 1.91 -12.57 -0.48
CA ILE A 73 2.18 -11.37 0.30
C ILE A 73 2.13 -11.71 1.79
N ALA A 74 3.18 -11.30 2.50
CA ALA A 74 3.18 -11.24 3.95
C ALA A 74 3.16 -9.78 4.41
N ILE A 75 2.37 -9.49 5.43
CA ILE A 75 2.10 -8.16 5.94
C ILE A 75 2.66 -8.05 7.34
N ARG A 76 3.56 -7.08 7.54
CA ARG A 76 3.99 -6.64 8.86
C ARG A 76 3.37 -5.29 9.15
N GLY A 77 2.92 -5.09 10.38
CA GLY A 77 2.16 -3.90 10.75
C GLY A 77 2.94 -2.61 10.47
N TRP A 78 2.24 -1.56 10.06
CA TRP A 78 2.85 -0.25 9.82
C TRP A 78 3.54 0.32 11.08
N HIS A 79 3.07 -0.09 12.25
CA HIS A 79 3.55 0.33 13.57
C HIS A 79 4.71 -0.52 14.11
N SER A 80 5.13 -1.58 13.41
CA SER A 80 6.13 -2.54 13.92
C SER A 80 7.57 -2.02 13.98
N GLY A 81 7.79 -0.71 13.93
CA GLY A 81 9.11 -0.07 14.01
C GLY A 81 9.97 -0.25 12.75
N LYS A 82 11.23 0.18 12.84
CA LYS A 82 12.22 0.06 11.75
C LYS A 82 12.85 -1.33 11.77
N PHE A 83 12.78 -2.04 10.65
CA PHE A 83 13.37 -3.38 10.54
C PHE A 83 14.89 -3.31 10.36
N THR A 84 15.65 -3.56 11.42
CA THR A 84 17.12 -3.67 11.36
C THR A 84 17.56 -5.12 11.07
N PRO A 85 18.77 -5.36 10.52
CA PRO A 85 19.28 -6.71 10.29
C PRO A 85 19.21 -7.61 11.53
N HIS A 86 19.61 -7.09 12.70
CA HIS A 86 19.55 -7.82 13.98
C HIS A 86 18.12 -8.25 14.37
N MET A 87 17.13 -7.41 14.08
CA MET A 87 15.72 -7.76 14.31
C MET A 87 15.25 -8.86 13.35
N LEU A 88 15.66 -8.77 12.07
CA LEU A 88 15.32 -9.76 11.05
C LEU A 88 15.90 -11.15 11.37
N GLU A 89 17.11 -11.20 11.95
CA GLU A 89 17.73 -12.45 12.40
C GLU A 89 16.94 -13.12 13.54
N LYS A 90 16.47 -12.32 14.50
CA LYS A 90 15.75 -12.81 15.68
C LYS A 90 14.28 -13.15 15.41
N SER A 91 13.75 -12.75 14.27
CA SER A 91 12.33 -12.90 13.93
C SER A 91 12.16 -13.69 12.63
N PRO A 92 12.42 -15.02 12.67
CA PRO A 92 12.34 -15.87 11.48
C PRO A 92 10.94 -15.87 10.86
N ASP A 93 9.90 -15.64 11.67
CA ASP A 93 8.52 -15.55 11.21
C ASP A 93 8.31 -14.47 10.14
N ILE A 94 9.21 -13.49 9.99
CA ILE A 94 9.14 -12.44 8.96
C ILE A 94 9.21 -13.00 7.54
N TYR A 95 9.98 -14.07 7.34
CA TYR A 95 10.26 -14.62 6.02
C TYR A 95 9.82 -16.09 5.87
N ARG A 96 9.09 -16.65 6.83
CA ARG A 96 8.55 -18.02 6.75
C ARG A 96 7.66 -18.25 5.52
N PHE A 97 6.87 -17.25 5.14
CA PHE A 97 6.03 -17.31 3.93
C PHE A 97 6.81 -17.55 2.64
N ALA A 98 8.10 -17.20 2.61
CA ALA A 98 8.99 -17.40 1.47
C ALA A 98 9.66 -18.79 1.45
N GLN A 99 9.44 -19.62 2.48
CA GLN A 99 9.99 -20.97 2.55
C GLN A 99 9.33 -21.91 1.52
N PRO A 100 10.04 -22.96 1.06
CA PRO A 100 9.55 -23.84 0.01
C PRO A 100 8.16 -24.44 0.26
N ASP A 101 7.84 -24.81 1.50
CA ASP A 101 6.53 -25.40 1.84
C ASP A 101 5.39 -24.40 1.67
N SER A 102 5.55 -23.18 2.19
CA SER A 102 4.56 -22.11 2.05
C SER A 102 4.39 -21.70 0.60
N VAL A 103 5.49 -21.63 -0.17
CA VAL A 103 5.43 -21.32 -1.60
C VAL A 103 4.70 -22.40 -2.38
N ARG A 104 4.97 -23.69 -2.12
CA ARG A 104 4.28 -24.81 -2.79
C ARG A 104 2.79 -24.83 -2.48
N ALA A 105 2.42 -24.64 -1.21
CA ALA A 105 1.03 -24.54 -0.80
C ALA A 105 0.31 -23.38 -1.51
N ALA A 106 0.94 -22.20 -1.56
CA ALA A 106 0.38 -21.03 -2.22
C ALA A 106 0.31 -21.17 -3.75
N GLN A 107 1.28 -21.84 -4.38
CA GLN A 107 1.25 -22.16 -5.82
C GLN A 107 0.06 -23.06 -6.17
N ALA A 108 -0.17 -24.11 -5.37
CA ALA A 108 -1.31 -24.99 -5.54
C ALA A 108 -2.63 -24.21 -5.39
N GLU A 109 -2.70 -23.28 -4.44
CA GLU A 109 -3.88 -22.45 -4.25
C GLU A 109 -4.07 -21.47 -5.40
N LEU A 110 -3.01 -20.79 -5.87
CA LEU A 110 -3.03 -19.80 -6.95
C LEU A 110 -3.30 -20.42 -8.32
N GLY A 111 -2.94 -21.69 -8.52
CA GLY A 111 -2.93 -22.31 -9.85
C GLY A 111 -1.88 -21.70 -10.79
N MET A 112 -0.90 -20.97 -10.26
CA MET A 112 0.15 -20.31 -11.02
C MET A 112 1.53 -20.64 -10.46
N PRO A 113 2.52 -20.95 -11.32
CA PRO A 113 3.88 -21.22 -10.86
C PRO A 113 4.61 -19.93 -10.48
N ASN A 114 5.65 -20.09 -9.66
CA ASN A 114 6.63 -19.04 -9.34
C ASN A 114 6.06 -17.67 -8.93
N PRO A 115 5.16 -17.59 -7.93
CA PRO A 115 4.67 -16.30 -7.45
C PRO A 115 5.80 -15.47 -6.85
N ALA A 116 5.74 -14.17 -7.07
CA ALA A 116 6.63 -13.21 -6.41
C ALA A 116 6.37 -13.23 -4.90
N LYS A 117 7.44 -13.28 -4.11
CA LYS A 117 7.41 -13.27 -2.65
C LYS A 117 7.57 -11.83 -2.18
N ILE A 118 6.47 -11.19 -1.80
CA ILE A 118 6.43 -9.78 -1.46
C ILE A 118 6.22 -9.59 0.04
N LEU A 119 7.08 -8.80 0.66
CA LEU A 119 6.97 -8.44 2.08
C LEU A 119 6.55 -6.98 2.25
N CYS A 120 5.46 -6.73 2.96
CA CYS A 120 5.02 -5.38 3.31
C CYS A 120 5.57 -4.99 4.69
N LEU A 121 6.27 -3.86 4.76
CA LEU A 121 6.93 -3.37 5.98
C LEU A 121 6.59 -1.91 6.26
N GLY A 122 6.56 -1.54 7.54
CA GLY A 122 6.46 -0.15 8.01
C GLY A 122 7.55 0.74 7.40
N ASP A 123 8.80 0.48 7.78
CA ASP A 123 9.96 1.24 7.32
C ASP A 123 11.24 0.41 7.34
N LEU A 124 12.25 0.89 6.61
CA LEU A 124 13.61 0.36 6.59
C LEU A 124 14.54 1.29 7.40
N PRO A 125 15.77 0.85 7.73
CA PRO A 125 16.76 1.71 8.34
C PRO A 125 16.99 2.97 7.48
N ALA A 126 17.19 4.11 8.15
CA ALA A 126 17.42 5.39 7.47
C ALA A 126 18.86 5.48 6.93
N VAL A 127 19.81 4.86 7.62
CA VAL A 127 21.22 4.77 7.21
C VAL A 127 21.32 3.88 5.98
N ARG A 128 22.00 4.38 4.93
CA ARG A 128 22.04 3.74 3.60
C ARG A 128 22.67 2.35 3.64
N GLU A 129 23.73 2.19 4.40
CA GLU A 129 24.47 0.93 4.57
C GLU A 129 23.58 -0.11 5.24
N GLN A 130 22.98 0.23 6.38
CA GLN A 130 22.07 -0.66 7.11
C GLN A 130 20.82 -1.01 6.30
N ARG A 131 20.31 -0.06 5.49
CA ARG A 131 19.21 -0.32 4.55
C ARG A 131 19.61 -1.34 3.50
N ALA A 132 20.79 -1.18 2.90
CA ALA A 132 21.29 -2.11 1.89
C ALA A 132 21.50 -3.52 2.46
N GLU A 133 22.05 -3.59 3.69
CA GLU A 133 22.23 -4.84 4.43
C GLU A 133 20.91 -5.53 4.75
N ALA A 134 19.92 -4.80 5.28
CA ALA A 134 18.59 -5.34 5.56
C ALA A 134 17.93 -5.89 4.29
N LEU A 135 18.00 -5.16 3.18
CA LEU A 135 17.49 -5.63 1.89
C LEU A 135 18.29 -6.83 1.34
N ALA A 136 19.58 -6.97 1.66
CA ALA A 136 20.40 -8.13 1.29
C ALA A 136 20.03 -9.35 2.09
N PHE A 137 19.79 -9.18 3.38
CA PHE A 137 19.28 -10.23 4.23
C PHE A 137 17.91 -10.74 3.75
N LEU A 138 16.95 -9.85 3.47
CA LEU A 138 15.63 -10.26 2.98
C LEU A 138 15.73 -11.05 1.66
N LYS A 139 16.60 -10.59 0.75
CA LYS A 139 16.84 -11.29 -0.52
C LYS A 139 17.46 -12.67 -0.33
N SER A 140 18.43 -12.83 0.59
CA SER A 140 19.04 -14.14 0.87
C SER A 140 18.04 -15.13 1.48
N ARG A 141 16.96 -14.63 2.10
CA ARG A 141 15.82 -15.43 2.58
C ARG A 141 14.75 -15.68 1.51
N GLY A 142 14.99 -15.28 0.26
CA GLY A 142 14.09 -15.55 -0.86
C GLY A 142 12.96 -14.53 -1.03
N ILE A 143 13.04 -13.35 -0.42
CA ILE A 143 12.08 -12.28 -0.68
C ILE A 143 12.45 -11.57 -1.99
N ASP A 144 11.49 -11.50 -2.91
CA ASP A 144 11.68 -10.90 -4.24
C ASP A 144 11.51 -9.38 -4.20
N GLY A 145 10.52 -8.91 -3.43
CA GLY A 145 10.15 -7.49 -3.36
C GLY A 145 9.68 -7.06 -1.97
N VAL A 146 9.91 -5.79 -1.65
CA VAL A 146 9.48 -5.14 -0.42
C VAL A 146 8.58 -3.96 -0.77
N LEU A 147 7.39 -3.93 -0.19
CA LEU A 147 6.50 -2.77 -0.25
C LEU A 147 6.54 -2.02 1.08
N LEU A 148 6.61 -0.70 1.02
CA LEU A 148 6.61 0.17 2.21
C LEU A 148 5.30 0.94 2.29
N TYR A 149 4.72 1.06 3.48
CA TYR A 149 3.43 1.72 3.67
C TYR A 149 3.43 3.15 3.15
N ARG A 150 4.50 3.92 3.41
CA ARG A 150 4.56 5.32 3.01
C ARG A 150 4.44 5.49 1.47
N PRO A 151 5.26 4.84 0.62
CA PRO A 151 5.05 4.83 -0.82
C PRO A 151 3.66 4.35 -1.26
N MET A 152 3.14 3.25 -0.67
CA MET A 152 1.81 2.74 -1.03
C MET A 152 0.71 3.78 -0.79
N LEU A 153 0.73 4.43 0.37
CA LEU A 153 -0.25 5.45 0.73
C LEU A 153 -0.13 6.72 -0.12
N LEU A 154 1.09 7.11 -0.50
CA LEU A 154 1.30 8.24 -1.42
C LEU A 154 0.75 7.94 -2.81
N GLU A 155 1.04 6.76 -3.37
CA GLU A 155 0.49 6.36 -4.67
C GLU A 155 -1.04 6.24 -4.64
N LEU A 156 -1.61 5.68 -3.56
CA LEU A 156 -3.06 5.63 -3.36
C LEU A 156 -3.66 7.04 -3.34
N ALA A 157 -3.09 7.94 -2.52
CA ALA A 157 -3.54 9.32 -2.42
C ALA A 157 -3.47 10.05 -3.77
N GLU A 158 -2.44 9.80 -4.58
CA GLU A 158 -2.31 10.38 -5.92
C GLU A 158 -3.37 9.85 -6.88
N ARG A 159 -3.66 8.54 -6.87
CA ARG A 159 -4.61 7.88 -7.79
C ARG A 159 -6.08 8.15 -7.49
N ILE A 160 -6.43 8.43 -6.23
CA ILE A 160 -7.83 8.64 -5.84
C ILE A 160 -8.41 9.88 -6.52
N ASP A 161 -9.60 9.73 -7.09
CA ASP A 161 -10.33 10.81 -7.73
C ASP A 161 -11.46 11.27 -6.81
N VAL A 162 -11.45 12.55 -6.42
CA VAL A 162 -12.47 13.15 -5.54
C VAL A 162 -13.88 13.08 -6.12
N LYS A 163 -14.01 12.91 -7.45
CA LYS A 163 -15.31 12.83 -8.14
C LYS A 163 -15.86 11.41 -8.22
N LYS A 164 -15.06 10.39 -7.93
CA LYS A 164 -15.50 8.98 -7.97
C LYS A 164 -16.06 8.55 -6.62
N ALA A 165 -17.02 7.63 -6.64
CA ALA A 165 -17.53 6.97 -5.44
C ALA A 165 -16.69 5.72 -5.14
N TYR A 166 -16.33 5.53 -3.86
CA TYR A 166 -15.56 4.38 -3.36
C TYR A 166 -16.35 3.65 -2.27
N ASP A 167 -17.64 3.43 -2.50
CA ASP A 167 -18.60 2.97 -1.47
C ASP A 167 -18.31 1.57 -0.91
N LYS A 168 -17.42 0.82 -1.58
CA LYS A 168 -16.99 -0.53 -1.15
C LYS A 168 -15.68 -0.53 -0.37
N SER A 169 -15.04 0.62 -0.20
CA SER A 169 -13.74 0.76 0.47
C SER A 169 -13.71 1.95 1.41
N ASP A 170 -13.82 1.66 2.70
CA ASP A 170 -13.70 2.68 3.75
C ASP A 170 -12.35 3.41 3.68
N LEU A 171 -11.26 2.69 3.36
CA LEU A 171 -9.94 3.28 3.22
C LEU A 171 -9.89 4.29 2.07
N LEU A 172 -10.34 3.90 0.87
CA LEU A 172 -10.33 4.80 -0.28
C LEU A 172 -11.29 5.98 -0.08
N GLN A 173 -12.41 5.75 0.62
CA GLN A 173 -13.33 6.81 0.99
C GLN A 173 -12.73 7.81 1.97
N ILE A 174 -12.00 7.34 3.00
CA ILE A 174 -11.27 8.21 3.93
C ILE A 174 -10.23 9.02 3.16
N LEU A 175 -9.41 8.37 2.34
CA LEU A 175 -8.40 9.05 1.53
C LEU A 175 -9.04 10.06 0.55
N ARG A 176 -10.22 9.76 -0.02
CA ARG A 176 -10.99 10.69 -0.85
C ARG A 176 -11.40 11.93 -0.08
N ILE A 177 -11.93 11.76 1.14
CA ILE A 177 -12.32 12.87 2.03
C ILE A 177 -11.10 13.73 2.34
N LEU A 178 -10.00 13.12 2.79
CA LEU A 178 -8.77 13.84 3.11
C LEU A 178 -8.23 14.61 1.89
N LYS A 179 -8.29 14.02 0.69
CA LYS A 179 -7.88 14.67 -0.55
C LYS A 179 -8.78 15.85 -0.91
N ASN A 180 -10.10 15.70 -0.76
CA ASN A 180 -11.07 16.75 -1.07
C ASN A 180 -10.91 18.01 -0.20
N TYR A 181 -10.43 17.84 1.03
CA TYR A 181 -10.17 18.94 1.96
C TYR A 181 -8.70 19.40 1.98
N ASP A 182 -7.90 19.05 0.96
CA ASP A 182 -6.48 19.41 0.85
C ASP A 182 -5.62 18.97 2.05
N LEU A 183 -6.04 17.93 2.78
CA LEU A 183 -5.32 17.40 3.95
C LEU A 183 -4.21 16.41 3.57
N LEU A 184 -4.17 15.96 2.30
CA LEU A 184 -3.09 15.12 1.77
C LEU A 184 -2.07 15.98 1.03
N LYS A 185 -0.82 15.96 1.47
CA LYS A 185 0.29 16.59 0.76
C LYS A 185 0.66 15.77 -0.47
N SER A 186 0.52 16.34 -1.66
CA SER A 186 1.16 15.80 -2.86
C SER A 186 2.68 15.95 -2.73
N GLY A 187 3.44 14.90 -3.06
CA GLY A 187 4.87 14.79 -2.75
C GLY A 187 5.80 15.86 -3.35
N GLN A 188 5.28 16.79 -4.17
CA GLN A 188 6.10 17.76 -4.90
C GLN A 188 5.81 19.26 -4.65
N ILE A 189 4.84 19.65 -3.81
CA ILE A 189 4.44 21.08 -3.75
C ILE A 189 4.36 21.64 -2.33
N ASP A 190 5.42 21.51 -1.54
CA ASP A 190 5.57 22.35 -0.33
C ASP A 190 6.77 23.31 -0.41
N LEU A 191 7.59 23.26 -1.47
CA LEU A 191 8.65 24.25 -1.68
C LEU A 191 8.15 25.57 -2.31
N PHE A 192 6.95 25.59 -2.90
CA PHE A 192 6.47 26.73 -3.70
C PHE A 192 5.05 27.24 -3.34
N LYS A 193 4.48 26.82 -2.21
CA LYS A 193 3.17 27.36 -1.79
C LYS A 193 3.34 28.73 -1.15
N MET A 194 3.35 29.78 -1.98
CA MET A 194 2.93 31.12 -1.55
C MET A 194 1.53 31.00 -0.94
N PRO A 195 1.24 31.64 0.21
CA PRO A 195 -0.08 31.57 0.82
C PRO A 195 -1.12 32.12 -0.14
N ARG A 196 -2.08 31.27 -0.56
CA ARG A 196 -3.25 31.71 -1.32
C ARG A 196 -3.97 32.75 -0.49
N ARG A 197 -3.89 34.02 -0.92
CA ARG A 197 -4.66 35.14 -0.38
C ARG A 197 -6.14 34.74 -0.44
N ARG A 198 -6.75 34.51 0.73
CA ARG A 198 -8.20 34.29 0.85
C ARG A 198 -8.88 35.39 0.02
N LYS A 199 -9.65 35.02 -1.00
CA LYS A 199 -10.56 35.97 -1.66
C LYS A 199 -11.48 36.48 -0.56
N ALA A 200 -11.38 37.79 -0.27
CA ALA A 200 -12.35 38.46 0.57
C ALA A 200 -13.73 38.18 -0.03
N ALA A 201 -14.66 37.74 0.83
CA ALA A 201 -16.05 37.56 0.45
C ALA A 201 -16.53 38.83 -0.25
N ALA A 202 -17.13 38.67 -1.43
CA ALA A 202 -17.79 39.76 -2.13
C ALA A 202 -18.80 40.38 -1.16
N ARG A 203 -18.64 41.69 -0.91
CA ARG A 203 -19.59 42.51 -0.15
C ARG A 203 -20.98 42.30 -0.75
N ALA A 204 -21.95 42.00 0.10
CA ALA A 204 -23.35 41.94 -0.27
C ALA A 204 -23.78 43.25 -0.96
N PRO A 205 -24.67 43.20 -1.97
CA PRO A 205 -25.19 44.41 -2.60
C PRO A 205 -26.02 45.20 -1.59
N ASP A 206 -25.66 46.47 -1.44
CA ASP A 206 -26.32 47.44 -0.59
C ASP A 206 -27.67 47.88 -1.18
N ALA A 207 -28.50 48.42 -0.30
CA ALA A 207 -29.94 48.50 -0.32
C ALA A 207 -30.65 49.21 -1.51
N THR A 208 -31.87 48.73 -1.73
CA THR A 208 -33.11 49.38 -2.23
C THR A 208 -33.05 50.83 -2.75
N PRO A 209 -33.53 51.12 -3.97
CA PRO A 209 -33.79 52.50 -4.39
C PRO A 209 -35.05 53.05 -3.69
N LYS A 210 -34.92 54.19 -3.00
CA LYS A 210 -36.06 55.01 -2.57
C LYS A 210 -36.76 55.59 -3.80
N LEU A 211 -38.07 55.39 -3.92
CA LEU A 211 -38.91 56.14 -4.87
C LEU A 211 -39.01 57.61 -4.44
N PRO A 212 -39.01 58.57 -5.38
CA PRO A 212 -39.38 59.94 -5.08
C PRO A 212 -40.89 60.06 -4.85
N SER A 213 -41.27 60.75 -3.78
CA SER A 213 -42.62 61.24 -3.55
C SER A 213 -42.99 62.25 -4.64
N ALA A 214 -44.07 61.98 -5.38
CA ALA A 214 -44.76 62.99 -6.18
C ALA A 214 -45.65 63.85 -5.28
N ASP A 215 -45.85 65.09 -5.72
CA ASP A 215 -46.57 66.21 -5.10
C ASP A 215 -47.90 65.87 -4.41
#